data_AF-A0A3M1GL70-F1
#
_entry.id   AF-A0A3M1GL70-F1
#
_cell.length_a   1.000
_cell.length_b   1.000
_cell.length_c   1.000
_cell.angle_alpha   90.00
_cell.angle_beta   90.00
_cell.angle_gamma   90.00
#
_symmetry.space_group_name_H-M   'P 1'
#
loop_
_entity.id
_entity.type
_entity.pdbx_description
1 polymer ?
#
loop_
_entity_poly.entity_id
_entity_poly.type
_entity_poly.pdbx_seq_one_letter_code
_entity_poly.pdbx_strand_id
1 'polypeptide(L)'
;MWRSSRNATPLKRRSLTATCTGRAVTSTEAVCRRVPCGSGSCRRRQFSRPRGDTRPGAFSFCGKRAAGRLAGERWRGLGQSLTFTRRAGIAPGVDPERFVSLREIAERVGVSVSAVSLALRNSPKVSEARRREIQRVAEEMGYRRDPRVSELMEHLRTTRPQRLRALIGVLVPELTRRELERYTGLRAMIAGVRDLAARMGYGVDVFHLGEPGMTAERVRSILLARGIKGVVVAPFASGVARFDFDFEGFCPATAGYSIVEPRLHRACPDYLQMMDEILATCVRFGYRRIGLVMTYKEGGIGHKLFTSSYLYFQAKQPEAERIPLLPCPRLNPRQTPRVDPAAVAPWWEAHRPEVVIGTGPVYTALCELGLRIPEDVAFASLDLSEDPRDAAGVDHRYDLVGREAFKLVLSRLNLNFTGVPESPRTVLVDSRMRPGFSLPDRTGRQPLPEADPAARQASRSGPVFRGFVD
;
A
#
# COMPACT_ATOMS: atom_id res chain seq x y z
N MET A 1 -19.38 -59.73 -2.66
CA MET A 1 -20.09 -60.04 -3.92
C MET A 1 -19.80 -58.90 -4.90
N TRP A 2 -19.21 -59.24 -6.04
CA TRP A 2 -18.70 -58.35 -7.10
C TRP A 2 -19.80 -57.70 -7.96
N ARG A 3 -19.47 -56.54 -8.57
CA ARG A 3 -19.81 -55.98 -9.91
C ARG A 3 -20.10 -54.47 -9.80
N SER A 4 -19.26 -53.55 -10.27
CA SER A 4 -18.85 -53.20 -11.65
C SER A 4 -19.94 -52.56 -12.51
N SER A 5 -19.82 -51.25 -12.78
CA SER A 5 -19.83 -50.71 -14.15
C SER A 5 -19.47 -49.22 -14.16
N ARG A 6 -18.57 -48.88 -15.08
CA ARG A 6 -18.24 -47.53 -15.54
C ARG A 6 -19.27 -47.10 -16.59
N ASN A 7 -19.52 -45.80 -16.72
CA ASN A 7 -19.36 -45.08 -18.01
C ASN A 7 -19.55 -43.56 -17.84
N ALA A 8 -18.56 -42.82 -18.33
CA ALA A 8 -18.63 -41.41 -18.71
C ALA A 8 -19.52 -41.26 -19.96
N THR A 9 -20.14 -40.12 -20.30
CA THR A 9 -19.55 -38.88 -20.87
C THR A 9 -20.70 -37.84 -21.11
N PRO A 10 -20.50 -36.64 -21.71
CA PRO A 10 -20.55 -35.33 -21.07
C PRO A 10 -21.81 -34.46 -21.39
N LEU A 11 -22.15 -33.52 -20.49
CA LEU A 11 -23.20 -32.52 -20.73
C LEU A 11 -22.65 -31.29 -21.46
N LYS A 12 -23.27 -31.03 -22.61
CA LYS A 12 -23.00 -29.95 -23.56
C LYS A 12 -23.20 -28.55 -22.97
N ARG A 13 -22.27 -27.65 -23.30
CA ARG A 13 -22.42 -26.19 -23.23
C ARG A 13 -23.64 -25.75 -24.05
N ARG A 14 -24.48 -24.88 -23.47
CA ARG A 14 -25.40 -24.01 -24.22
C ARG A 14 -25.13 -22.55 -23.85
N SER A 15 -24.64 -21.84 -24.85
CA SER A 15 -24.60 -20.39 -24.97
C SER A 15 -26.02 -19.82 -25.05
N LEU A 16 -26.30 -18.78 -24.26
CA LEU A 16 -27.43 -17.89 -24.47
C LEU A 16 -26.91 -16.46 -24.59
N THR A 17 -26.72 -16.05 -25.83
CA THR A 17 -26.78 -14.65 -26.28
C THR A 17 -28.25 -14.22 -26.25
N ALA A 18 -28.55 -13.13 -25.54
CA ALA A 18 -29.82 -12.43 -25.67
C ALA A 18 -29.56 -10.93 -25.87
N THR A 19 -30.18 -10.47 -26.95
CA THR A 19 -30.02 -9.22 -27.68
C THR A 19 -30.66 -8.03 -26.95
N CYS A 20 -30.04 -6.86 -27.09
CA CYS A 20 -30.62 -5.57 -26.75
C CYS A 20 -31.84 -5.24 -27.63
N THR A 21 -32.91 -4.74 -27.02
CA THR A 21 -33.90 -3.88 -27.66
C THR A 21 -34.24 -2.74 -26.71
N GLY A 22 -34.16 -1.51 -27.20
CA GLY A 22 -34.35 -0.30 -26.41
C GLY A 22 -35.79 0.18 -26.34
N ARG A 23 -36.04 1.14 -25.45
CA ARG A 23 -36.97 2.26 -25.66
C ARG A 23 -36.71 3.37 -24.65
N ALA A 24 -36.57 4.58 -25.17
CA ALA A 24 -36.59 5.83 -24.45
C ALA A 24 -38.04 6.30 -24.25
N VAL A 25 -38.36 6.89 -23.11
CA VAL A 25 -39.44 7.89 -22.95
C VAL A 25 -39.00 8.93 -21.92
N THR A 26 -39.26 10.18 -22.29
CA THR A 26 -39.01 11.48 -21.65
C THR A 26 -40.14 11.91 -20.69
N SER A 27 -39.81 12.62 -19.60
CA SER A 27 -40.38 13.91 -19.11
C SER A 27 -40.05 14.09 -17.62
N THR A 28 -39.29 15.13 -17.22
CA THR A 28 -39.73 16.48 -16.77
C THR A 28 -40.80 16.49 -15.68
N GLU A 29 -40.42 16.85 -14.44
CA GLU A 29 -41.17 17.81 -13.63
C GLU A 29 -40.33 18.32 -12.44
N ALA A 30 -40.21 19.65 -12.38
CA ALA A 30 -39.61 20.40 -11.29
C ALA A 30 -40.73 20.85 -10.33
N VAL A 31 -40.56 20.63 -9.02
CA VAL A 31 -41.39 21.28 -8.00
C VAL A 31 -40.49 22.00 -7.02
N CYS A 32 -40.58 23.32 -7.11
CA CYS A 32 -40.04 24.31 -6.19
C CYS A 32 -41.01 24.44 -5.00
N ARG A 33 -40.54 24.26 -3.75
CA ARG A 33 -41.26 24.73 -2.56
C ARG A 33 -40.33 25.34 -1.52
N ARG A 34 -40.86 26.40 -0.92
CA ARG A 34 -40.27 27.45 -0.09
C ARG A 34 -39.86 26.99 1.32
N VAL A 35 -38.90 27.75 1.84
CA VAL A 35 -38.45 27.93 3.23
C VAL A 35 -39.62 28.31 4.17
N PRO A 36 -39.51 27.98 5.48
CA PRO A 36 -39.55 29.06 6.48
C PRO A 36 -38.38 29.03 7.49
N CYS A 37 -37.95 30.23 7.85
CA CYS A 37 -37.09 30.56 8.99
C CYS A 37 -37.76 30.26 10.35
N GLY A 38 -36.95 29.87 11.33
CA GLY A 38 -37.23 29.95 12.77
C GLY A 38 -35.89 29.78 13.50
N SER A 39 -35.29 30.88 13.98
CA SER A 39 -35.42 31.45 15.33
C SER A 39 -34.33 30.98 16.32
N GLY A 40 -33.46 31.92 16.67
CA GLY A 40 -32.97 32.16 18.04
C GLY A 40 -32.04 31.13 18.71
N SER A 41 -30.75 31.46 18.82
CA SER A 41 -30.26 32.10 20.06
C SER A 41 -28.74 32.31 20.00
N CYS A 42 -28.38 33.58 20.12
CA CYS A 42 -27.04 34.10 20.25
C CYS A 42 -26.70 34.13 21.74
N ARG A 43 -25.63 33.46 22.20
CA ARG A 43 -25.03 33.73 23.51
C ARG A 43 -23.57 34.12 23.33
N ARG A 44 -23.33 35.42 23.58
CA ARG A 44 -22.03 36.01 23.90
C ARG A 44 -21.44 35.32 25.14
N ARG A 45 -20.13 35.04 25.13
CA ARG A 45 -19.28 35.11 26.33
C ARG A 45 -17.99 35.82 25.98
N GLN A 46 -17.69 36.83 26.78
CA GLN A 46 -16.51 37.69 26.71
C GLN A 46 -15.28 37.03 27.34
N PHE A 47 -14.13 37.36 26.75
CA PHE A 47 -12.81 37.64 27.32
C PHE A 47 -12.43 37.17 28.74
N SER A 48 -11.27 36.51 28.81
CA SER A 48 -10.20 36.84 29.76
C SER A 48 -8.82 36.49 29.18
N ARG A 49 -7.88 37.44 29.26
CA ARG A 49 -6.43 37.28 28.98
C ARG A 49 -5.72 36.79 30.24
N PRO A 50 -4.50 36.23 30.10
CA PRO A 50 -3.36 36.92 30.74
C PRO A 50 -2.10 37.03 29.87
N ARG A 51 -1.21 37.94 30.32
CA ARG A 51 0.10 38.37 29.77
C ARG A 51 1.25 37.50 30.30
N GLY A 52 2.42 37.60 29.64
CA GLY A 52 3.76 37.16 30.10
C GLY A 52 4.44 36.32 29.01
N ASP A 53 5.12 36.88 28.01
CA ASP A 53 6.43 37.53 27.99
C ASP A 53 7.62 36.57 28.22
N THR A 54 8.35 36.29 27.12
CA THR A 54 9.83 36.25 27.01
C THR A 54 10.27 35.68 25.66
N ARG A 55 11.04 36.49 24.92
CA ARG A 55 11.92 36.17 23.78
C ARG A 55 13.35 35.91 24.35
N PRO A 56 14.28 35.22 23.66
CA PRO A 56 15.01 35.80 22.51
C PRO A 56 15.47 34.80 21.41
N GLY A 57 15.91 35.34 20.27
CA GLY A 57 16.62 34.57 19.24
C GLY A 57 16.36 35.02 17.81
N ALA A 58 16.63 36.28 17.48
CA ALA A 58 16.67 36.76 16.10
C ALA A 58 18.06 36.49 15.51
N PHE A 59 18.15 35.69 14.46
CA PHE A 59 19.31 35.68 13.55
C PHE A 59 18.83 36.16 12.18
N SER A 60 19.25 37.38 11.84
CA SER A 60 19.15 37.93 10.50
C SER A 60 20.26 37.35 9.62
N PHE A 61 19.92 36.86 8.43
CA PHE A 61 20.91 36.78 7.35
C PHE A 61 20.37 37.52 6.12
N CYS A 62 21.01 38.65 5.85
CA CYS A 62 20.86 39.46 4.66
C CYS A 62 22.09 39.20 3.79
N GLY A 63 21.89 39.02 2.48
CA GLY A 63 22.86 39.52 1.50
C GLY A 63 23.52 38.50 0.57
N LYS A 64 23.11 38.64 -0.69
CA LYS A 64 23.95 38.77 -1.89
C LYS A 64 24.41 37.50 -2.63
N ARG A 65 23.91 37.45 -3.87
CA ARG A 65 24.45 36.77 -5.03
C ARG A 65 25.88 37.25 -5.31
N ALA A 66 26.77 36.32 -5.65
CA ALA A 66 27.95 36.60 -6.45
C ALA A 66 28.17 35.43 -7.41
N ALA A 67 28.12 35.73 -8.70
CA ALA A 67 28.47 34.83 -9.78
C ALA A 67 30.01 34.74 -9.87
N GLY A 68 30.56 33.53 -9.84
CA GLY A 68 31.97 33.26 -10.11
C GLY A 68 32.11 32.43 -11.37
N ARG A 69 32.71 33.02 -12.42
CA ARG A 69 33.19 32.33 -13.63
C ARG A 69 34.53 31.68 -13.32
N LEU A 70 34.68 30.41 -13.70
CA LEU A 70 35.95 29.74 -14.01
C LEU A 70 35.60 28.81 -15.19
N ALA A 71 35.96 29.08 -16.46
CA ALA A 71 37.30 28.94 -17.05
C ALA A 71 38.01 27.70 -16.48
N GLY A 72 38.20 26.59 -17.18
CA GLY A 72 38.38 26.37 -18.60
C GLY A 72 39.59 25.45 -18.71
N GLU A 73 39.38 24.14 -18.63
CA GLU A 73 40.47 23.17 -18.80
C GLU A 73 40.15 22.18 -19.92
N ARG A 74 41.05 22.20 -20.90
CA ARG A 74 41.15 21.32 -22.05
C ARG A 74 41.50 19.91 -21.59
N TRP A 75 40.72 18.93 -22.03
CA TRP A 75 41.20 17.57 -22.23
C TRP A 75 41.16 17.24 -23.73
N ARG A 76 42.34 17.05 -24.33
CA ARG A 76 42.51 16.49 -25.67
C ARG A 76 42.68 14.98 -25.55
N GLY A 77 42.00 14.24 -26.41
CA GLY A 77 42.49 12.97 -26.95
C GLY A 77 41.80 11.72 -26.38
N LEU A 78 40.76 11.27 -27.07
CA LEU A 78 40.82 10.07 -27.93
C LEU A 78 39.48 9.97 -28.67
N GLY A 79 39.56 10.14 -29.99
CA GLY A 79 38.41 10.10 -30.87
C GLY A 79 37.95 8.66 -31.10
N GLN A 80 36.68 8.41 -30.84
CA GLN A 80 35.90 7.52 -31.68
C GLN A 80 34.62 8.26 -32.09
N SER A 81 34.53 8.47 -33.41
CA SER A 81 33.46 9.15 -34.11
C SER A 81 32.19 8.31 -34.05
N LEU A 82 31.23 8.72 -33.23
CA LEU A 82 29.82 8.40 -33.44
C LEU A 82 29.16 9.64 -34.03
N THR A 83 29.03 9.65 -35.36
CA THR A 83 28.24 10.62 -36.11
C THR A 83 26.77 10.49 -35.71
N PHE A 84 26.33 11.33 -34.77
CA PHE A 84 24.91 11.56 -34.54
C PHE A 84 24.43 12.55 -35.60
N THR A 85 23.67 12.07 -36.57
CA THR A 85 22.99 12.89 -37.57
C THR A 85 22.12 13.92 -36.85
N ARG A 86 22.52 15.19 -36.96
CA ARG A 86 21.79 16.33 -36.42
C ARG A 86 20.43 16.39 -37.11
N ARG A 87 19.37 15.93 -36.44
CA ARG A 87 17.99 16.20 -36.87
C ARG A 87 17.79 17.71 -36.83
N ALA A 88 17.44 18.28 -37.97
CA ALA A 88 17.10 19.68 -38.15
C ALA A 88 15.84 20.05 -37.36
N GLY A 89 15.83 21.26 -36.80
CA GLY A 89 14.60 21.95 -36.38
C GLY A 89 14.41 22.17 -34.88
N ILE A 90 15.25 22.99 -34.25
CA ILE A 90 14.84 23.75 -33.06
C ILE A 90 15.27 25.20 -33.30
N ALA A 91 14.30 26.13 -33.30
CA ALA A 91 14.57 27.56 -33.43
C ALA A 91 15.47 28.04 -32.28
N PRO A 92 16.42 28.97 -32.53
CA PRO A 92 17.33 29.43 -31.50
C PRO A 92 16.57 30.27 -30.45
N GLY A 93 16.55 29.83 -29.19
CA GLY A 93 16.15 30.69 -28.06
C GLY A 93 15.37 30.06 -26.90
N VAL A 94 14.99 28.78 -26.93
CA VAL A 94 14.24 28.16 -25.82
C VAL A 94 15.18 27.34 -24.94
N ASP A 95 15.50 27.88 -23.77
CA ASP A 95 16.21 27.18 -22.70
C ASP A 95 15.23 26.22 -21.99
N PRO A 96 15.40 24.88 -22.09
CA PRO A 96 14.40 23.91 -21.64
C PRO A 96 14.16 23.86 -20.12
N GLU A 97 14.93 24.60 -19.31
CA GLU A 97 14.77 24.67 -17.85
C GLU A 97 14.01 25.92 -17.35
N ARG A 98 13.63 26.87 -18.22
CA ARG A 98 13.00 28.12 -17.78
C ARG A 98 11.47 28.02 -17.77
N PHE A 99 10.88 27.92 -16.57
CA PHE A 99 9.42 27.96 -16.40
C PHE A 99 8.86 29.35 -16.72
N VAL A 100 7.95 29.43 -17.69
CA VAL A 100 7.22 30.66 -18.01
C VAL A 100 6.20 30.96 -16.93
N SER A 101 6.23 32.18 -16.41
CA SER A 101 5.33 32.68 -15.38
C SER A 101 4.09 33.35 -15.98
N LEU A 102 2.99 33.42 -15.21
CA LEU A 102 1.79 34.18 -15.61
C LEU A 102 2.07 35.67 -15.84
N ARG A 103 3.12 36.20 -15.22
CA ARG A 103 3.56 37.59 -15.38
C ARG A 103 4.20 37.81 -16.75
N GLU A 104 5.05 36.90 -17.21
CA GLU A 104 5.66 36.99 -18.53
C GLU A 104 4.61 36.89 -19.65
N ILE A 105 3.58 36.06 -19.48
CA ILE A 105 2.43 36.00 -20.41
C ILE A 105 1.64 37.31 -20.39
N ALA A 106 1.41 37.86 -19.20
CA ALA A 106 0.68 39.12 -19.02
C ALA A 106 1.41 40.30 -19.69
N GLU A 107 2.74 40.35 -19.54
CA GLU A 107 3.61 41.34 -20.19
C GLU A 107 3.64 41.15 -21.71
N ARG A 108 3.64 39.91 -22.22
CA ARG A 108 3.64 39.63 -23.66
C ARG A 108 2.33 40.00 -24.36
N VAL A 109 1.18 39.77 -23.71
CA VAL A 109 -0.16 40.04 -24.26
C VAL A 109 -0.65 41.46 -23.94
N GLY A 110 -0.02 42.15 -22.97
CA GLY A 110 -0.42 43.48 -22.53
C GLY A 110 -1.72 43.46 -21.71
N VAL A 111 -1.84 42.53 -20.76
CA VAL A 111 -3.00 42.40 -19.86
C VAL A 111 -2.57 42.26 -18.41
N SER A 112 -3.52 42.34 -17.47
CA SER A 112 -3.22 42.03 -16.07
C SER A 112 -2.98 40.53 -15.87
N VAL A 113 -2.15 40.18 -14.89
CA VAL A 113 -1.92 38.78 -14.45
C VAL A 113 -3.25 38.08 -14.10
N SER A 114 -4.20 38.83 -13.55
CA SER A 114 -5.55 38.34 -13.24
C SER A 114 -6.33 37.95 -14.50
N ALA A 115 -6.26 38.76 -15.56
CA ALA A 115 -6.89 38.45 -16.85
C ALA A 115 -6.28 37.19 -17.50
N VAL A 116 -4.95 37.01 -17.45
CA VAL A 116 -4.29 35.77 -17.90
C VAL A 116 -4.77 34.56 -17.12
N SER A 117 -4.79 34.67 -15.79
CA SER A 117 -5.26 33.61 -14.90
C SER A 117 -6.72 33.22 -15.17
N LEU A 118 -7.59 34.19 -15.46
CA LEU A 118 -9.00 33.96 -15.80
C LEU A 118 -9.18 33.35 -17.19
N ALA A 119 -8.41 33.82 -18.18
CA ALA A 119 -8.46 33.35 -19.55
C ALA A 119 -8.01 31.90 -19.69
N LEU A 120 -6.89 31.53 -19.04
CA LEU A 120 -6.44 30.13 -19.03
C LEU A 120 -7.50 29.23 -18.39
N ARG A 121 -8.27 29.73 -17.41
CA ARG A 121 -9.34 28.98 -16.69
C ARG A 121 -10.69 29.00 -17.40
N ASN A 122 -10.74 29.42 -18.67
CA ASN A 122 -11.97 29.52 -19.44
C ASN A 122 -13.07 30.38 -18.78
N SER A 123 -12.70 31.39 -18.00
CA SER A 123 -13.67 32.23 -17.30
C SER A 123 -14.48 33.11 -18.28
N PRO A 124 -15.83 33.16 -18.17
CA PRO A 124 -16.68 34.02 -19.00
C PRO A 124 -16.44 35.52 -18.78
N LYS A 125 -15.67 35.89 -17.74
CA LYS A 125 -15.28 37.27 -17.45
C LYS A 125 -14.22 37.83 -18.41
N VAL A 126 -13.63 36.99 -19.27
CA VAL A 126 -12.74 37.39 -20.36
C VAL A 126 -13.43 37.07 -21.67
N SER A 127 -13.49 38.05 -22.59
CA SER A 127 -14.08 37.87 -23.92
C SER A 127 -13.43 36.69 -24.64
N GLU A 128 -14.22 36.00 -25.46
CA GLU A 128 -13.76 34.78 -26.13
C GLU A 128 -12.55 35.04 -27.04
N ALA A 129 -12.57 36.15 -27.80
CA ALA A 129 -11.45 36.56 -28.64
C ALA A 129 -10.15 36.74 -27.83
N ARG A 130 -10.22 37.48 -26.72
CA ARG A 130 -9.06 37.75 -25.86
C ARG A 130 -8.58 36.51 -25.12
N ARG A 131 -9.50 35.61 -24.78
CA ARG A 131 -9.18 34.33 -24.15
C ARG A 131 -8.40 33.41 -25.08
N ARG A 132 -8.84 33.26 -26.33
CA ARG A 132 -8.16 32.46 -27.34
C ARG A 132 -6.77 33.00 -27.64
N GLU A 133 -6.62 34.32 -27.70
CA GLU A 133 -5.32 34.98 -27.86
C GLU A 133 -4.36 34.67 -26.70
N ILE A 134 -4.82 34.80 -25.45
CA ILE A 134 -4.00 34.49 -24.27
C ILE A 134 -3.60 33.01 -24.22
N GLN A 135 -4.51 32.10 -24.57
CA GLN A 135 -4.23 30.65 -24.59
C GLN A 135 -3.19 30.31 -25.65
N ARG A 136 -3.32 30.86 -26.86
CA ARG A 136 -2.35 30.68 -27.94
C ARG A 136 -0.96 31.17 -27.53
N VAL A 137 -0.85 32.38 -26.97
CA VAL A 137 0.44 32.93 -26.52
C VAL A 137 1.03 32.11 -25.37
N ALA A 138 0.21 31.62 -24.44
CA ALA A 138 0.67 30.75 -23.37
C ALA A 138 1.24 29.42 -23.93
N GLU A 139 0.60 28.83 -24.94
CA GLU A 139 1.09 27.62 -25.63
C GLU A 139 2.39 27.88 -26.39
N GLU A 140 2.48 28.98 -27.15
CA GLU A 140 3.69 29.41 -27.86
C GLU A 140 4.87 29.62 -26.91
N MET A 141 4.61 30.13 -25.71
CA MET A 141 5.62 30.35 -24.67
C MET A 141 5.94 29.06 -23.88
N GLY A 142 5.30 27.92 -24.18
CA GLY A 142 5.53 26.68 -23.44
C GLY A 142 5.05 26.73 -21.99
N TYR A 143 4.08 27.58 -21.67
CA TYR A 143 3.51 27.68 -20.33
C TYR A 143 2.86 26.36 -19.92
N ARG A 144 3.39 25.75 -18.86
CA ARG A 144 2.77 24.61 -18.19
C ARG A 144 2.13 25.09 -16.90
N ARG A 145 0.83 24.83 -16.75
CA ARG A 145 0.16 25.03 -15.47
C ARG A 145 0.81 24.15 -14.42
N ASP A 146 1.24 24.76 -13.33
CA ASP A 146 1.60 24.02 -12.12
C ASP A 146 0.32 23.44 -11.50
N PRO A 147 0.13 22.10 -11.49
CA PRO A 147 -1.05 21.46 -10.91
C PRO A 147 -1.25 21.82 -9.43
N ARG A 148 -0.16 22.08 -8.69
CA ARG A 148 -0.19 22.41 -7.26
C ARG A 148 -0.81 23.79 -7.00
N VAL A 149 -0.61 24.73 -7.92
CA VAL A 149 -1.21 26.08 -7.83
C VAL A 149 -2.70 26.03 -8.17
N SER A 150 -3.09 25.20 -9.14
CA SER A 150 -4.51 24.98 -9.46
C SER A 150 -5.27 24.34 -8.30
N GLU A 151 -4.68 23.32 -7.65
CA GLU A 151 -5.25 22.65 -6.48
C GLU A 151 -5.32 23.59 -5.25
N LEU A 152 -4.26 24.34 -4.96
CA LEU A 152 -4.26 25.34 -3.89
C LEU A 152 -5.35 26.40 -4.10
N MET A 153 -5.54 26.85 -5.34
CA MET A 153 -6.57 27.84 -5.67
C MET A 153 -8.00 27.30 -5.56
N GLU A 154 -8.23 26.00 -5.79
CA GLU A 154 -9.50 25.34 -5.51
C GLU A 154 -9.72 25.17 -3.99
N HIS A 155 -8.68 24.79 -3.25
CA HIS A 155 -8.71 24.60 -1.80
C HIS A 155 -8.95 25.92 -1.03
N LEU A 156 -8.36 27.02 -1.51
CA LEU A 156 -8.57 28.37 -0.96
C LEU A 156 -9.97 28.93 -1.27
N ARG A 157 -10.61 28.50 -2.36
CA ARG A 157 -11.98 28.92 -2.72
C ARG A 157 -13.06 28.18 -1.95
N THR A 158 -12.77 27.02 -1.39
CA THR A 158 -13.76 26.12 -0.80
C THR A 158 -13.80 26.14 0.72
N THR A 159 -12.83 26.77 1.41
CA THR A 159 -12.70 26.61 2.87
C THR A 159 -12.94 27.93 3.64
N ARG A 160 -14.06 27.99 4.37
CA ARG A 160 -14.24 28.85 5.57
C ARG A 160 -13.12 28.55 6.59
N PRO A 161 -12.72 29.50 7.47
CA PRO A 161 -11.54 29.39 8.33
C PRO A 161 -11.75 28.46 9.55
N GLN A 162 -11.99 27.17 9.32
CA GLN A 162 -11.71 26.11 10.28
C GLN A 162 -10.62 25.25 9.66
N ARG A 163 -9.53 25.01 10.40
CA ARG A 163 -8.38 24.18 10.02
C ARG A 163 -8.81 22.72 9.79
N LEU A 164 -9.55 22.45 8.72
CA LEU A 164 -9.97 21.11 8.32
C LEU A 164 -8.71 20.37 7.85
N ARG A 165 -8.24 19.42 8.68
CA ARG A 165 -7.23 18.46 8.26
C ARG A 165 -7.79 17.68 7.08
N ALA A 166 -7.08 17.61 5.96
CA ALA A 166 -7.45 16.73 4.86
C ALA A 166 -7.53 15.28 5.37
N LEU A 167 -8.58 14.56 4.97
CA LEU A 167 -8.87 13.21 5.47
C LEU A 167 -8.41 12.15 4.48
N ILE A 168 -7.90 11.05 5.01
CA ILE A 168 -7.61 9.79 4.30
C ILE A 168 -8.63 8.76 4.74
N GLY A 169 -9.24 8.07 3.79
CA GLY A 169 -10.14 6.96 4.06
C GLY A 169 -9.38 5.64 4.16
N VAL A 170 -9.63 4.87 5.21
CA VAL A 170 -9.23 3.47 5.27
C VAL A 170 -10.47 2.61 5.11
N LEU A 171 -10.52 1.76 4.09
CA LEU A 171 -11.63 0.84 3.85
C LEU A 171 -11.28 -0.53 4.41
N VAL A 172 -12.15 -1.07 5.26
CA VAL A 172 -12.07 -2.43 5.80
C VAL A 172 -13.16 -3.27 5.13
N PRO A 173 -12.81 -4.16 4.18
CA PRO A 173 -13.79 -4.75 3.25
C PRO A 173 -14.89 -5.62 3.87
N GLU A 174 -14.55 -6.49 4.82
CA GLU A 174 -15.48 -7.54 5.28
C GLU A 174 -15.71 -7.57 6.79
N LEU A 175 -14.93 -6.81 7.57
CA LEU A 175 -14.99 -6.84 9.02
C LEU A 175 -15.80 -5.67 9.56
N THR A 176 -16.69 -5.96 10.51
CA THR A 176 -17.27 -4.97 11.41
C THR A 176 -16.21 -4.34 12.31
N ARG A 177 -16.57 -3.27 13.02
CA ARG A 177 -15.69 -2.65 14.02
C ARG A 177 -15.28 -3.63 15.11
N ARG A 178 -16.23 -4.42 15.60
CA ARG A 178 -16.01 -5.40 16.67
C ARG A 178 -15.14 -6.57 16.22
N GLU A 179 -15.33 -7.06 14.99
CA GLU A 179 -14.52 -8.16 14.48
C GLU A 179 -13.06 -7.75 14.27
N LEU A 180 -12.81 -6.52 13.79
CA LEU A 180 -11.46 -5.98 13.62
C LEU A 180 -10.63 -6.04 14.91
N GLU A 181 -11.26 -5.96 16.09
CA GLU A 181 -10.57 -6.03 17.39
C GLU A 181 -9.74 -7.31 17.56
N ARG A 182 -10.17 -8.41 16.92
CA ARG A 182 -9.53 -9.72 16.96
C ARG A 182 -8.35 -9.86 16.00
N TYR A 183 -8.21 -8.94 15.04
CA TYR A 183 -7.17 -8.99 14.00
C TYR A 183 -6.03 -8.02 14.33
N THR A 184 -5.11 -8.46 15.19
CA THR A 184 -3.97 -7.66 15.63
C THR A 184 -3.17 -7.08 14.46
N GLY A 185 -2.84 -7.90 13.45
CA GLY A 185 -2.08 -7.44 12.28
C GLY A 185 -2.77 -6.31 11.52
N LEU A 186 -4.07 -6.43 11.26
CA LEU A 186 -4.85 -5.37 10.62
C LEU A 186 -4.89 -4.09 11.47
N ARG A 187 -5.06 -4.22 12.78
CA ARG A 187 -5.04 -3.07 13.70
C ARG A 187 -3.69 -2.36 13.70
N ALA A 188 -2.59 -3.12 13.71
CA ALA A 188 -1.24 -2.58 13.63
C ALA A 188 -1.03 -1.82 12.31
N MET A 189 -1.51 -2.39 11.19
CA MET A 189 -1.45 -1.72 9.89
C MET A 189 -2.25 -0.42 9.84
N ILE A 190 -3.48 -0.40 10.36
CA ILE A 190 -4.29 0.82 10.45
C ILE A 190 -3.61 1.85 11.39
N ALA A 191 -2.99 1.41 12.47
CA ALA A 191 -2.21 2.28 13.36
C ALA A 191 -1.01 2.90 12.64
N GLY A 192 -0.31 2.14 11.81
CA GLY A 192 0.77 2.62 10.95
C GLY A 192 0.33 3.70 9.95
N VAL A 193 -0.82 3.49 9.28
CA VAL A 193 -1.44 4.51 8.42
C VAL A 193 -1.74 5.79 9.22
N ARG A 194 -2.39 5.65 10.39
CA ARG A 194 -2.76 6.78 11.26
C ARG A 194 -1.54 7.59 11.73
N ASP A 195 -0.50 6.91 12.21
CA ASP A 195 0.71 7.56 12.72
C ASP A 195 1.40 8.38 11.62
N LEU A 196 1.64 7.81 10.44
CA LEU A 196 2.30 8.56 9.37
C LEU A 196 1.40 9.64 8.76
N ALA A 197 0.10 9.38 8.59
CA ALA A 197 -0.86 10.39 8.13
C ALA A 197 -0.90 11.60 9.08
N ALA A 198 -0.93 11.37 10.40
CA ALA A 198 -0.92 12.43 11.40
C ALA A 198 0.35 13.29 11.34
N ARG A 199 1.53 12.65 11.19
CA ARG A 199 2.81 13.36 11.01
C ARG A 199 2.85 14.22 9.74
N MET A 200 2.13 13.80 8.70
CA MET A 200 2.00 14.53 7.42
C MET A 200 0.83 15.52 7.41
N GLY A 201 0.14 15.73 8.54
CA GLY A 201 -0.95 16.72 8.67
C GLY A 201 -2.33 16.24 8.21
N TYR A 202 -2.50 14.95 7.92
CA TYR A 202 -3.78 14.35 7.53
C TYR A 202 -4.53 13.77 8.74
N GLY A 203 -5.86 13.77 8.66
CA GLY A 203 -6.71 12.91 9.51
C GLY A 203 -6.99 11.58 8.83
N VAL A 204 -7.44 10.57 9.59
CA VAL A 204 -7.78 9.25 9.06
C VAL A 204 -9.13 8.80 9.59
N ASP A 205 -10.05 8.51 8.67
CA ASP A 205 -11.34 7.89 8.96
C ASP A 205 -11.34 6.43 8.50
N VAL A 206 -11.85 5.52 9.32
CA VAL A 206 -11.95 4.08 9.00
C VAL A 206 -13.40 3.73 8.71
N PHE A 207 -13.63 3.15 7.54
CA PHE A 207 -14.92 2.73 7.03
C PHE A 207 -14.98 1.21 7.00
N HIS A 208 -15.94 0.65 7.73
CA HIS A 208 -16.13 -0.79 7.88
C HIS A 208 -17.27 -1.23 6.98
N LEU A 209 -16.97 -1.97 5.93
CA LEU A 209 -17.96 -2.40 4.93
C LEU A 209 -18.73 -3.65 5.39
N GLY A 210 -18.25 -4.35 6.42
CA GLY A 210 -19.01 -5.41 7.09
C GLY A 210 -20.17 -4.92 7.96
N GLU A 211 -20.27 -3.60 8.21
CA GLU A 211 -21.36 -3.03 9.01
C GLU A 211 -22.69 -3.00 8.22
N PRO A 212 -23.84 -3.25 8.87
CA PRO A 212 -25.14 -3.20 8.22
C PRO A 212 -25.39 -1.88 7.49
N GLY A 213 -25.72 -1.98 6.20
CA GLY A 213 -26.05 -0.82 5.36
C GLY A 213 -24.85 -0.01 4.86
N MET A 214 -23.60 -0.48 5.04
CA MET A 214 -22.39 0.15 4.49
C MET A 214 -21.99 -0.45 3.13
N THR A 215 -22.82 -0.23 2.10
CA THR A 215 -22.51 -0.68 0.72
C THR A 215 -21.36 0.12 0.09
N ALA A 216 -20.77 -0.41 -0.99
CA ALA A 216 -19.71 0.26 -1.75
C ALA A 216 -20.16 1.65 -2.26
N GLU A 217 -21.38 1.77 -2.79
CA GLU A 217 -21.93 3.03 -3.30
C GLU A 217 -22.13 4.05 -2.18
N ARG A 218 -22.59 3.59 -1.01
CA ARG A 218 -22.77 4.46 0.16
C ARG A 218 -21.43 4.96 0.69
N VAL A 219 -20.45 4.06 0.86
CA VAL A 219 -19.09 4.43 1.26
C VAL A 219 -18.52 5.44 0.28
N ARG A 220 -18.61 5.18 -1.02
CA ARG A 220 -18.17 6.11 -2.07
C ARG A 220 -18.81 7.49 -1.94
N SER A 221 -20.13 7.54 -1.73
CA SER A 221 -20.88 8.79 -1.53
C SER A 221 -20.40 9.56 -0.30
N ILE A 222 -20.10 8.86 0.80
CA ILE A 222 -19.54 9.46 2.02
C ILE A 222 -18.14 10.02 1.76
N LEU A 223 -17.27 9.28 1.07
CA LEU A 223 -15.92 9.74 0.74
C LEU A 223 -15.97 11.04 -0.08
N LEU A 224 -16.81 11.08 -1.12
CA LEU A 224 -17.00 12.27 -1.96
C LEU A 224 -17.54 13.45 -1.18
N ALA A 225 -18.59 13.24 -0.38
CA ALA A 225 -19.21 14.30 0.43
C ALA A 225 -18.25 14.90 1.47
N ARG A 226 -17.29 14.11 1.96
CA ARG A 226 -16.24 14.55 2.89
C ARG A 226 -14.98 15.08 2.21
N GLY A 227 -14.93 15.09 0.87
CA GLY A 227 -13.75 15.50 0.12
C GLY A 227 -12.54 14.56 0.30
N ILE A 228 -12.76 13.29 0.66
CA ILE A 228 -11.70 12.29 0.83
C ILE A 228 -11.29 11.79 -0.55
N LYS A 229 -10.07 12.14 -0.98
CA LYS A 229 -9.48 11.62 -2.24
C LYS A 229 -8.56 10.42 -2.01
N GLY A 230 -7.82 10.40 -0.90
CA GLY A 230 -6.84 9.35 -0.59
C GLY A 230 -7.50 8.16 0.09
N VAL A 231 -7.29 6.95 -0.44
CA VAL A 231 -7.93 5.74 0.06
C VAL A 231 -6.92 4.61 0.24
N VAL A 232 -6.81 4.07 1.45
CA VAL A 232 -6.09 2.82 1.72
C VAL A 232 -7.13 1.70 1.90
N VAL A 233 -6.99 0.60 1.18
CA VAL A 233 -7.88 -0.57 1.31
C VAL A 233 -7.16 -1.65 2.10
N ALA A 234 -7.71 -2.02 3.26
CA ALA A 234 -7.19 -3.11 4.08
C ALA A 234 -7.41 -4.48 3.39
N PRO A 235 -6.54 -5.48 3.63
CA PRO A 235 -6.71 -6.81 3.08
C PRO A 235 -7.94 -7.51 3.67
N PHE A 236 -8.44 -8.52 2.94
CA PHE A 236 -9.43 -9.46 3.43
C PHE A 236 -8.77 -10.40 4.44
N ALA A 237 -9.46 -10.66 5.55
CA ALA A 237 -9.08 -11.64 6.55
C ALA A 237 -9.46 -13.07 6.16
N SER A 238 -10.51 -13.24 5.34
CA SER A 238 -11.05 -14.54 4.90
C SER A 238 -10.23 -15.23 3.81
N GLY A 239 -9.22 -14.55 3.26
CA GLY A 239 -8.35 -15.05 2.21
C GLY A 239 -8.28 -14.10 1.03
N VAL A 240 -8.49 -14.62 -0.18
CA VAL A 240 -8.34 -13.87 -1.42
C VAL A 240 -9.70 -13.58 -2.03
N ALA A 241 -9.97 -12.32 -2.37
CA ALA A 241 -11.23 -11.91 -2.97
C ALA A 241 -11.08 -10.70 -3.89
N ARG A 242 -12.08 -10.51 -4.76
CA ARG A 242 -12.27 -9.28 -5.52
C ARG A 242 -12.91 -8.22 -4.62
N PHE A 243 -12.41 -6.99 -4.71
CA PHE A 243 -12.98 -5.83 -4.06
C PHE A 243 -13.77 -5.00 -5.07
N ASP A 244 -15.10 -5.14 -5.05
CA ASP A 244 -15.97 -4.43 -5.98
C ASP A 244 -16.24 -3.01 -5.50
N PHE A 245 -15.41 -2.08 -5.94
CA PHE A 245 -15.49 -0.66 -5.57
C PHE A 245 -15.01 0.21 -6.73
N ASP A 246 -15.79 1.25 -7.06
CA ASP A 246 -15.40 2.24 -8.07
C ASP A 246 -14.40 3.25 -7.50
N PHE A 247 -13.15 3.15 -7.95
CA PHE A 247 -12.04 4.02 -7.55
C PHE A 247 -11.89 5.27 -8.43
N GLU A 248 -12.77 5.52 -9.41
CA GLU A 248 -12.76 6.74 -10.21
C GLU A 248 -12.74 7.98 -9.30
N GLY A 249 -11.80 8.90 -9.52
CA GLY A 249 -11.64 10.11 -8.70
C GLY A 249 -10.93 9.91 -7.35
N PHE A 250 -10.56 8.69 -6.97
CA PHE A 250 -9.79 8.40 -5.75
C PHE A 250 -8.33 8.04 -6.05
N CYS A 251 -7.46 8.17 -5.06
CA CYS A 251 -6.06 7.75 -5.08
C CYS A 251 -5.89 6.47 -4.24
N PRO A 252 -6.16 5.28 -4.79
CA PRO A 252 -6.16 4.05 -4.01
C PRO A 252 -4.78 3.39 -3.87
N ALA A 253 -4.54 2.79 -2.71
CA ALA A 253 -3.52 1.76 -2.50
C ALA A 253 -4.06 0.69 -1.54
N THR A 254 -3.41 -0.47 -1.50
CA THR A 254 -3.78 -1.57 -0.59
C THR A 254 -2.56 -2.14 0.13
N ALA A 255 -2.81 -3.08 1.05
CA ALA A 255 -1.77 -3.83 1.75
C ALA A 255 -1.97 -5.34 1.51
N GLY A 256 -0.86 -6.08 1.38
CA GLY A 256 -0.86 -7.52 1.18
C GLY A 256 -1.39 -7.98 -0.19
N TYR A 257 -1.75 -9.26 -0.27
CA TYR A 257 -2.13 -9.92 -1.53
C TYR A 257 -3.55 -10.48 -1.57
N SER A 258 -4.38 -10.19 -0.57
CA SER A 258 -5.76 -10.68 -0.52
C SER A 258 -6.65 -10.07 -1.62
N ILE A 259 -6.35 -8.85 -2.06
CA ILE A 259 -7.11 -8.20 -3.14
C ILE A 259 -6.47 -8.55 -4.49
N VAL A 260 -7.18 -9.41 -5.24
CA VAL A 260 -6.78 -9.80 -6.60
C VAL A 260 -7.21 -8.80 -7.64
N GLU A 261 -8.42 -8.28 -7.50
CA GLU A 261 -9.03 -7.29 -8.39
C GLU A 261 -9.73 -6.22 -7.55
N PRO A 262 -9.63 -4.93 -7.92
CA PRO A 262 -8.76 -4.39 -8.96
C PRO A 262 -7.27 -4.43 -8.58
N ARG A 263 -6.38 -4.34 -9.58
CA ARG A 263 -4.94 -4.34 -9.34
C ARG A 263 -4.49 -2.96 -8.85
N LEU A 264 -4.46 -2.77 -7.53
CA LEU A 264 -3.99 -1.54 -6.90
C LEU A 264 -2.48 -1.56 -6.65
N HIS A 265 -1.88 -0.37 -6.49
CA HIS A 265 -0.56 -0.28 -5.84
C HIS A 265 -0.66 -0.89 -4.45
N ARG A 266 0.37 -1.62 -4.03
CA ARG A 266 0.33 -2.35 -2.76
C ARG A 266 1.64 -2.28 -2.00
N ALA A 267 1.55 -2.26 -0.68
CA ALA A 267 2.65 -2.56 0.22
C ALA A 267 2.43 -3.95 0.83
N CYS A 268 3.46 -4.79 0.85
CA CYS A 268 3.36 -6.16 1.36
C CYS A 268 4.54 -6.46 2.28
N PRO A 269 4.36 -7.27 3.34
CA PRO A 269 5.50 -7.99 3.92
C PRO A 269 6.26 -8.76 2.84
N ASP A 270 7.57 -8.84 2.96
CA ASP A 270 8.38 -9.69 2.10
C ASP A 270 8.27 -11.16 2.53
N TYR A 271 7.20 -11.83 2.11
CA TYR A 271 6.91 -13.22 2.50
C TYR A 271 8.00 -14.22 2.06
N LEU A 272 8.74 -13.92 0.98
CA LEU A 272 9.82 -14.79 0.53
C LEU A 272 11.00 -14.70 1.50
N GLN A 273 11.42 -13.46 1.81
CA GLN A 273 12.47 -13.21 2.79
C GLN A 273 12.10 -13.81 4.17
N MET A 274 10.84 -13.65 4.60
CA MET A 274 10.37 -14.21 5.87
C MET A 274 10.61 -15.70 5.96
N MET A 275 10.22 -16.45 4.92
CA MET A 275 10.39 -17.89 4.89
C MET A 275 11.88 -18.28 4.89
N ASP A 276 12.68 -17.56 4.09
CA ASP A 276 14.13 -17.79 4.00
C ASP A 276 14.81 -17.54 5.37
N GLU A 277 14.43 -16.48 6.10
CA GLU A 277 14.96 -16.19 7.44
C GLU A 277 14.58 -17.27 8.47
N ILE A 278 13.33 -17.78 8.44
CA ILE A 278 12.89 -18.87 9.33
C ILE A 278 13.71 -20.13 9.05
N LEU A 279 13.78 -20.55 7.77
CA LEU A 279 14.48 -21.78 7.38
C LEU A 279 15.97 -21.70 7.71
N ALA A 280 16.61 -20.57 7.40
CA ALA A 280 18.01 -20.34 7.74
C ALA A 280 18.23 -20.38 9.26
N THR A 281 17.29 -19.86 10.05
CA THR A 281 17.35 -19.92 11.51
C THR A 281 17.23 -21.35 12.02
N CYS A 282 16.27 -22.13 11.52
CA CYS A 282 16.12 -23.54 11.88
C CYS A 282 17.39 -24.34 11.59
N VAL A 283 17.98 -24.19 10.39
CA VAL A 283 19.23 -24.88 10.03
C VAL A 283 20.38 -24.43 10.95
N ARG A 284 20.49 -23.13 11.21
CA ARG A 284 21.54 -22.59 12.09
C ARG A 284 21.43 -23.15 13.51
N PHE A 285 20.22 -23.38 14.01
CA PHE A 285 19.97 -23.99 15.31
C PHE A 285 20.09 -25.52 15.31
N GLY A 286 20.53 -26.11 14.19
CA GLY A 286 20.86 -27.53 14.08
C GLY A 286 19.68 -28.42 13.70
N TYR A 287 18.52 -27.86 13.36
CA TYR A 287 17.37 -28.62 12.89
C TYR A 287 17.53 -29.03 11.43
N ARG A 288 17.07 -30.24 11.09
CA ARG A 288 17.17 -30.80 9.73
C ARG A 288 15.82 -31.19 9.17
N ARG A 289 14.97 -31.84 9.97
CA ARG A 289 13.63 -32.29 9.53
C ARG A 289 12.60 -31.22 9.84
N ILE A 290 12.55 -30.20 8.98
CA ILE A 290 11.68 -29.03 9.15
C ILE A 290 10.41 -29.26 8.33
N GLY A 291 9.25 -29.23 9.00
CA GLY A 291 7.93 -29.34 8.39
C GLY A 291 7.25 -27.97 8.26
N LEU A 292 6.43 -27.80 7.22
CA LEU A 292 5.57 -26.63 7.02
C LEU A 292 4.11 -27.07 7.03
N VAL A 293 3.29 -26.38 7.82
CA VAL A 293 1.82 -26.52 7.80
C VAL A 293 1.24 -25.17 7.42
N MET A 294 0.50 -25.13 6.30
CA MET A 294 -0.05 -23.89 5.76
C MET A 294 -1.54 -23.78 6.06
N THR A 295 -2.02 -22.64 6.54
CA THR A 295 -3.45 -22.43 6.88
C THR A 295 -4.20 -21.51 5.93
N TYR A 296 -3.50 -20.85 5.00
CA TYR A 296 -4.15 -20.08 3.95
C TYR A 296 -4.64 -21.00 2.84
N LYS A 297 -5.89 -20.78 2.39
CA LYS A 297 -6.45 -21.46 1.21
C LYS A 297 -5.53 -21.27 0.00
N GLU A 298 -5.42 -22.31 -0.81
CA GLU A 298 -4.67 -22.26 -2.07
C GLU A 298 -5.17 -21.12 -2.98
N GLY A 299 -4.25 -20.47 -3.70
CA GLY A 299 -4.57 -19.43 -4.69
C GLY A 299 -4.11 -18.01 -4.35
N GLY A 300 -3.72 -17.72 -3.11
CA GLY A 300 -3.13 -16.42 -2.74
C GLY A 300 -1.64 -16.30 -3.03
N ILE A 301 -1.18 -15.11 -3.46
CA ILE A 301 0.25 -14.85 -3.70
C ILE A 301 1.07 -15.07 -2.42
N GLY A 302 0.55 -14.72 -1.24
CA GLY A 302 1.21 -14.99 0.05
C GLY A 302 1.47 -16.49 0.29
N HIS A 303 0.44 -17.32 0.11
CA HIS A 303 0.57 -18.79 0.15
C HIS A 303 1.63 -19.27 -0.85
N LYS A 304 1.57 -18.77 -2.09
CA LYS A 304 2.53 -19.14 -3.13
C LYS A 304 3.98 -18.79 -2.73
N LEU A 305 4.22 -17.62 -2.15
CA LEU A 305 5.56 -17.17 -1.78
C LEU A 305 6.19 -18.02 -0.68
N PHE A 306 5.44 -18.29 0.41
CA PHE A 306 5.91 -19.19 1.48
C PHE A 306 6.21 -20.60 0.95
N THR A 307 5.25 -21.18 0.22
CA THR A 307 5.42 -22.53 -0.34
C THR A 307 6.57 -22.58 -1.35
N SER A 308 6.81 -21.52 -2.12
CA SER A 308 7.92 -21.48 -3.10
C SER A 308 9.29 -21.54 -2.42
N SER A 309 9.50 -20.73 -1.37
CA SER A 309 10.77 -20.76 -0.61
C SER A 309 10.96 -22.12 0.09
N TYR A 310 9.90 -22.67 0.70
CA TYR A 310 9.96 -23.98 1.34
C TYR A 310 10.35 -25.11 0.37
N LEU A 311 9.69 -25.18 -0.80
CA LEU A 311 9.99 -26.20 -1.80
C LEU A 311 11.39 -26.03 -2.40
N TYR A 312 11.83 -24.78 -2.60
CA TYR A 312 13.20 -24.48 -3.02
C TYR A 312 14.23 -24.94 -1.99
N PHE A 313 13.97 -24.74 -0.70
CA PHE A 313 14.80 -25.25 0.38
C PHE A 313 14.85 -26.79 0.35
N GLN A 314 13.71 -27.47 0.20
CA GLN A 314 13.67 -28.94 0.15
C GLN A 314 14.43 -29.53 -1.02
N ALA A 315 14.42 -28.88 -2.18
CA ALA A 315 15.16 -29.33 -3.36
C ALA A 315 16.68 -29.43 -3.10
N LYS A 316 17.19 -28.72 -2.08
CA LYS A 316 18.60 -28.75 -1.65
C LYS A 316 18.89 -29.73 -0.52
N GLN A 317 17.87 -30.31 0.10
CA GLN A 317 18.03 -31.23 1.23
C GLN A 317 18.14 -32.70 0.77
N PRO A 318 18.80 -33.56 1.54
CA PRO A 318 18.73 -35.01 1.36
C PRO A 318 17.28 -35.50 1.43
N GLU A 319 16.92 -36.49 0.62
CA GLU A 319 15.53 -36.98 0.53
C GLU A 319 14.96 -37.43 1.88
N ALA A 320 15.77 -38.08 2.73
CA ALA A 320 15.38 -38.52 4.06
C ALA A 320 15.02 -37.38 5.04
N GLU A 321 15.49 -36.15 4.77
CA GLU A 321 15.23 -34.98 5.61
C GLU A 321 14.05 -34.13 5.10
N ARG A 322 13.53 -34.43 3.89
CA ARG A 322 12.40 -33.71 3.28
C ARG A 322 11.08 -34.10 3.93
N ILE A 323 10.32 -33.11 4.38
CA ILE A 323 8.99 -33.29 4.98
C ILE A 323 7.93 -32.68 4.05
N PRO A 324 7.07 -33.44 3.38
CA PRO A 324 6.00 -32.89 2.55
C PRO A 324 5.22 -31.78 3.27
N LEU A 325 4.97 -30.66 2.58
CA LEU A 325 4.07 -29.61 3.08
C LEU A 325 2.70 -30.21 3.40
N LEU A 326 2.11 -29.83 4.53
CA LEU A 326 0.69 -30.07 4.80
C LEU A 326 -0.15 -28.87 4.34
N PRO A 327 -0.86 -28.97 3.20
CA PRO A 327 -1.67 -27.86 2.69
C PRO A 327 -3.00 -27.76 3.45
N CYS A 328 -3.32 -26.56 3.95
CA CYS A 328 -4.63 -26.12 4.41
C CYS A 328 -5.46 -27.22 5.12
N PRO A 329 -5.02 -27.71 6.30
CA PRO A 329 -5.80 -28.68 7.06
C PRO A 329 -7.19 -28.11 7.34
N ARG A 330 -8.22 -28.98 7.34
CA ARG A 330 -9.63 -28.56 7.41
C ARG A 330 -9.84 -27.53 8.53
N LEU A 331 -10.36 -26.36 8.13
CA LEU A 331 -10.72 -25.29 9.06
C LEU A 331 -12.15 -25.52 9.54
N ASN A 332 -12.39 -25.51 10.86
CA ASN A 332 -13.74 -25.64 11.41
C ASN A 332 -14.53 -24.34 11.13
N PRO A 333 -15.64 -24.37 10.36
CA PRO A 333 -16.32 -23.17 9.87
C PRO A 333 -17.13 -22.42 10.94
N ARG A 334 -17.19 -22.91 12.19
CA ARG A 334 -18.16 -22.39 13.18
C ARG A 334 -17.66 -21.27 14.09
N GLN A 335 -16.36 -20.96 14.20
CA GLN A 335 -15.84 -19.88 15.05
C GLN A 335 -14.32 -19.73 14.91
N THR A 336 -13.81 -18.58 14.44
CA THR A 336 -12.36 -18.22 14.43
C THR A 336 -11.51 -19.19 13.57
N PRO A 337 -10.43 -18.78 12.88
CA PRO A 337 -9.59 -19.75 12.20
C PRO A 337 -8.97 -20.74 13.21
N ARG A 338 -9.54 -21.95 13.29
CA ARG A 338 -9.00 -23.09 14.03
C ARG A 338 -8.66 -24.20 13.04
N VAL A 339 -7.49 -24.79 13.23
CA VAL A 339 -7.08 -26.01 12.52
C VAL A 339 -7.59 -27.20 13.33
N ASP A 340 -8.28 -28.13 12.67
CA ASP A 340 -8.68 -29.40 13.28
C ASP A 340 -7.44 -30.26 13.58
N PRO A 341 -7.17 -30.62 14.86
CA PRO A 341 -6.05 -31.50 15.22
C PRO A 341 -6.07 -32.82 14.45
N ALA A 342 -7.25 -33.39 14.20
CA ALA A 342 -7.40 -34.64 13.46
C ALA A 342 -6.93 -34.53 12.00
N ALA A 343 -6.89 -33.32 11.43
CA ALA A 343 -6.33 -33.08 10.09
C ALA A 343 -4.80 -33.00 10.09
N VAL A 344 -4.16 -32.77 11.25
CA VAL A 344 -2.70 -32.67 11.40
C VAL A 344 -2.11 -34.01 11.87
N ALA A 345 -2.86 -34.80 12.64
CA ALA A 345 -2.38 -36.06 13.23
C ALA A 345 -1.75 -37.05 12.23
N PRO A 346 -2.38 -37.38 11.08
CA PRO A 346 -1.79 -38.35 10.14
C PRO A 346 -0.46 -37.86 9.55
N TRP A 347 -0.36 -36.56 9.29
CA TRP A 347 0.87 -35.96 8.79
C TRP A 347 1.98 -36.00 9.84
N TRP A 348 1.65 -35.68 11.09
CA TRP A 348 2.57 -35.76 12.22
C TRP A 348 3.06 -37.19 12.46
N GLU A 349 2.16 -38.19 12.42
CA GLU A 349 2.48 -39.61 12.58
C GLU A 349 3.41 -40.14 11.49
N ALA A 350 3.15 -39.78 10.23
CA ALA A 350 3.94 -40.23 9.10
C ALA A 350 5.35 -39.60 9.06
N HIS A 351 5.48 -38.35 9.47
CA HIS A 351 6.69 -37.58 9.19
C HIS A 351 7.52 -37.22 10.41
N ARG A 352 6.92 -36.98 11.60
CA ARG A 352 7.62 -36.60 12.84
C ARG A 352 8.72 -35.54 12.62
N PRO A 353 8.38 -34.32 12.13
CA PRO A 353 9.35 -33.25 11.97
C PRO A 353 9.92 -32.80 13.33
N GLU A 354 11.13 -32.26 13.33
CA GLU A 354 11.76 -31.66 14.51
C GLU A 354 11.27 -30.23 14.76
N VAL A 355 10.87 -29.53 13.70
CA VAL A 355 10.30 -28.18 13.73
C VAL A 355 9.05 -28.15 12.87
N VAL A 356 7.99 -27.52 13.37
CA VAL A 356 6.83 -27.14 12.56
C VAL A 356 6.82 -25.63 12.37
N ILE A 357 6.83 -25.21 11.11
CA ILE A 357 6.56 -23.83 10.69
C ILE A 357 5.06 -23.69 10.44
N GLY A 358 4.40 -22.72 11.05
CA GLY A 358 2.96 -22.53 10.91
C GLY A 358 2.43 -21.26 11.57
N THR A 359 1.12 -21.06 11.54
CA THR A 359 0.41 -19.94 12.18
C THR A 359 -0.03 -20.29 13.61
N GLY A 360 -0.58 -19.34 14.37
CA GLY A 360 -1.08 -19.59 15.73
C GLY A 360 -2.11 -20.73 15.83
N PRO A 361 -3.05 -20.87 14.87
CA PRO A 361 -3.94 -22.03 14.81
C PRO A 361 -3.23 -23.37 14.65
N VAL A 362 -2.08 -23.42 13.97
CA VAL A 362 -1.26 -24.64 13.87
C VAL A 362 -0.62 -24.95 15.21
N TYR A 363 -0.05 -23.95 15.88
CA TYR A 363 0.50 -24.11 17.24
C TYR A 363 -0.56 -24.72 18.17
N THR A 364 -1.76 -24.16 18.17
CA THR A 364 -2.87 -24.63 19.01
C THR A 364 -3.23 -26.08 18.69
N ALA A 365 -3.31 -26.44 17.41
CA ALA A 365 -3.62 -27.80 16.97
C ALA A 365 -2.54 -28.82 17.41
N LEU A 366 -1.26 -28.45 17.39
CA LEU A 366 -0.18 -29.31 17.89
C LEU A 366 -0.31 -29.57 19.40
N CYS A 367 -0.61 -28.53 20.18
CA CYS A 367 -0.86 -28.68 21.62
C CYS A 367 -2.10 -29.54 21.91
N GLU A 368 -3.17 -29.39 21.12
CA GLU A 368 -4.39 -30.21 21.23
C GLU A 368 -4.16 -31.68 20.83
N LEU A 369 -3.13 -31.97 20.03
CA LEU A 369 -2.63 -33.34 19.80
C LEU A 369 -1.81 -33.89 20.98
N GLY A 370 -1.60 -33.12 22.04
CA GLY A 370 -0.82 -33.50 23.22
C GLY A 370 0.69 -33.29 23.08
N LEU A 371 1.15 -32.53 22.07
CA LEU A 371 2.56 -32.22 21.88
C LEU A 371 2.97 -31.01 22.70
N ARG A 372 4.10 -31.11 23.41
CA ARG A 372 4.71 -30.00 24.13
C ARG A 372 5.69 -29.28 23.22
N ILE A 373 5.64 -27.95 23.28
CA ILE A 373 6.49 -27.06 22.50
C ILE A 373 7.33 -26.24 23.50
N PRO A 374 8.67 -26.32 23.45
CA PRO A 374 9.50 -26.92 22.41
C PRO A 374 9.94 -28.38 22.63
N GLU A 375 9.51 -29.07 23.70
CA GLU A 375 10.12 -30.32 24.17
C GLU A 375 9.94 -31.50 23.20
N ASP A 376 8.72 -31.70 22.70
CA ASP A 376 8.40 -32.80 21.78
C ASP A 376 8.61 -32.37 20.32
N VAL A 377 8.32 -31.09 20.02
CA VAL A 377 8.52 -30.47 18.71
C VAL A 377 8.78 -28.97 18.86
N ALA A 378 9.74 -28.44 18.11
CA ALA A 378 9.95 -27.00 18.07
C ALA A 378 8.96 -26.34 17.10
N PHE A 379 8.68 -25.05 17.31
CA PHE A 379 7.71 -24.31 16.49
C PHE A 379 8.27 -22.96 16.08
N ALA A 380 8.06 -22.60 14.81
CA ALA A 380 8.38 -21.28 14.27
C ALA A 380 7.12 -20.64 13.69
N SER A 381 6.71 -19.50 14.24
CA SER A 381 5.52 -18.77 13.81
C SER A 381 5.74 -18.05 12.49
N LEU A 382 4.80 -18.25 11.57
CA LEU A 382 4.67 -17.48 10.34
C LEU A 382 4.09 -16.09 10.57
N ASP A 383 3.44 -15.83 11.71
CA ASP A 383 2.84 -14.53 12.04
C ASP A 383 2.79 -14.31 13.56
N LEU A 384 3.71 -13.47 14.08
CA LEU A 384 3.77 -13.13 15.50
C LEU A 384 2.66 -12.17 15.98
N SER A 385 1.76 -11.74 15.10
CA SER A 385 0.56 -10.99 15.50
C SER A 385 -0.55 -11.90 16.06
N GLU A 386 -0.39 -13.21 15.88
CA GLU A 386 -1.23 -14.28 16.43
C GLU A 386 -0.59 -14.88 17.69
N ASP A 387 -1.40 -15.47 18.56
CA ASP A 387 -0.90 -16.12 19.77
C ASP A 387 -0.37 -17.54 19.44
N PRO A 388 0.71 -18.00 20.13
CA PRO A 388 1.48 -17.29 21.15
C PRO A 388 2.47 -16.27 20.54
N ARG A 389 2.48 -15.04 21.07
CA ARG A 389 3.27 -13.92 20.51
C ARG A 389 4.73 -13.89 20.94
N ASP A 390 5.05 -14.67 21.97
CA ASP A 390 6.39 -14.87 22.51
C ASP A 390 7.08 -16.13 21.93
N ALA A 391 6.42 -16.82 20.99
CA ALA A 391 7.05 -17.84 20.16
C ALA A 391 8.14 -17.23 19.26
N ALA A 392 9.09 -18.06 18.85
CA ALA A 392 10.03 -17.67 17.81
C ALA A 392 9.31 -17.61 16.47
N GLY A 393 9.64 -16.64 15.63
CA GLY A 393 8.96 -16.48 14.34
C GLY A 393 9.23 -15.14 13.70
N VAL A 394 8.49 -14.83 12.66
CA VAL A 394 8.66 -13.59 11.87
C VAL A 394 7.62 -12.55 12.23
N ASP A 395 8.11 -11.34 12.48
CA ASP A 395 7.29 -10.14 12.56
C ASP A 395 7.09 -9.58 11.15
N HIS A 396 5.84 -9.55 10.69
CA HIS A 396 5.43 -8.97 9.39
C HIS A 396 5.57 -7.45 9.34
N ARG A 397 5.71 -6.80 10.51
CA ARG A 397 5.80 -5.34 10.65
C ARG A 397 4.63 -4.63 9.98
N TYR A 398 3.43 -5.10 10.31
CA TYR A 398 2.18 -4.62 9.73
C TYR A 398 2.00 -3.10 9.84
N ASP A 399 2.50 -2.48 10.91
CA ASP A 399 2.54 -1.02 11.07
C ASP A 399 3.34 -0.34 9.96
N LEU A 400 4.53 -0.84 9.63
CA LEU A 400 5.32 -0.33 8.52
C LEU A 400 4.64 -0.57 7.17
N VAL A 401 4.01 -1.73 6.98
CA VAL A 401 3.21 -2.00 5.78
C VAL A 401 2.11 -0.94 5.62
N GLY A 402 1.44 -0.57 6.72
CA GLY A 402 0.46 0.52 6.72
C GLY A 402 1.06 1.87 6.34
N ARG A 403 2.25 2.20 6.86
CA ARG A 403 2.96 3.42 6.50
C ARG A 403 3.32 3.45 5.01
N GLU A 404 3.81 2.35 4.45
CA GLU A 404 4.15 2.27 3.02
C GLU A 404 2.90 2.30 2.12
N ALA A 405 1.81 1.66 2.53
CA ALA A 405 0.53 1.77 1.82
C ALA A 405 0.04 3.22 1.77
N PHE A 406 0.17 3.96 2.88
CA PHE A 406 -0.16 5.39 2.91
C PHE A 406 0.78 6.23 2.02
N LYS A 407 2.09 5.93 1.96
CA LYS A 407 3.03 6.63 1.05
C LYS A 407 2.65 6.45 -0.42
N LEU A 408 2.13 5.28 -0.80
CA LEU A 408 1.63 5.04 -2.15
C LEU A 408 0.41 5.92 -2.46
N VAL A 409 -0.52 6.07 -1.52
CA VAL A 409 -1.65 7.01 -1.63
C VAL A 409 -1.16 8.45 -1.74
N LEU A 410 -0.25 8.86 -0.85
CA LEU A 410 0.30 10.22 -0.82
C LEU A 410 1.02 10.59 -2.13
N SER A 411 1.78 9.66 -2.69
CA SER A 411 2.46 9.85 -3.97
C SER A 411 1.47 10.14 -5.09
N ARG A 412 0.35 9.41 -5.12
CA ARG A 412 -0.72 9.61 -6.12
C ARG A 412 -1.48 10.91 -5.90
N LEU A 413 -1.77 11.26 -4.64
CA LEU A 413 -2.40 12.54 -4.28
C LEU A 413 -1.56 13.70 -4.81
N ASN A 414 -0.24 13.70 -4.52
CA ASN A 414 0.66 14.77 -4.94
C ASN A 414 0.83 14.89 -6.46
N LEU A 415 0.61 13.79 -7.19
CA LEU A 415 0.68 13.73 -8.65
C LEU A 415 -0.72 13.87 -9.31
N ASN A 416 -1.78 14.00 -8.51
CA ASN A 416 -3.16 14.03 -8.97
C ASN A 416 -3.54 12.83 -9.86
N PHE A 417 -3.00 11.64 -9.57
CA PHE A 417 -3.35 10.40 -10.25
C PHE A 417 -4.51 9.69 -9.56
N THR A 418 -5.64 9.57 -10.26
CA THR A 418 -6.85 8.92 -9.74
C THR A 418 -7.15 7.58 -10.43
N GLY A 419 -8.08 6.82 -9.88
CA GLY A 419 -8.52 5.54 -10.45
C GLY A 419 -7.57 4.38 -10.16
N VAL A 420 -7.89 3.23 -10.75
CA VAL A 420 -7.04 2.04 -10.74
C VAL A 420 -5.80 2.31 -11.61
N PRO A 421 -4.58 2.08 -11.11
CA PRO A 421 -3.37 2.30 -11.91
C PRO A 421 -3.27 1.30 -13.07
N GLU A 422 -2.93 1.79 -14.26
CA GLU A 422 -2.60 0.96 -15.43
C GLU A 422 -1.42 0.01 -15.14
N SER A 423 -0.41 0.55 -14.45
CA SER A 423 0.79 -0.19 -14.02
C SER A 423 0.95 -0.12 -12.50
N PRO A 424 0.35 -1.06 -11.76
CA PRO A 424 0.43 -1.12 -10.30
C PRO A 424 1.86 -1.41 -9.84
N ARG A 425 2.23 -0.85 -8.69
CA ARG A 425 3.55 -1.04 -8.05
C ARG A 425 3.39 -1.83 -6.77
N THR A 426 4.36 -2.68 -6.48
CA THR A 426 4.46 -3.42 -5.22
C THR A 426 5.67 -2.92 -4.45
N VAL A 427 5.47 -2.52 -3.21
CA VAL A 427 6.53 -2.23 -2.24
C VAL A 427 6.63 -3.41 -1.29
N LEU A 428 7.80 -4.00 -1.19
CA LEU A 428 8.09 -5.05 -0.21
C LEU A 428 8.68 -4.41 1.04
N VAL A 429 8.12 -4.75 2.19
CA VAL A 429 8.53 -4.28 3.50
C VAL A 429 9.33 -5.39 4.16
N ASP A 430 10.57 -5.04 4.51
CA ASP A 430 11.52 -5.90 5.20
C ASP A 430 10.90 -6.46 6.49
N SER A 431 10.97 -7.77 6.65
CA SER A 431 10.48 -8.50 7.81
C SER A 431 11.59 -8.75 8.83
N ARG A 432 11.26 -9.23 10.02
CA ARG A 432 12.30 -9.55 11.03
C ARG A 432 11.98 -10.84 11.78
N MET A 433 12.88 -11.82 11.70
CA MET A 433 12.90 -12.95 12.61
C MET A 433 13.13 -12.46 14.06
N ARG A 434 12.28 -12.93 14.98
CA ARG A 434 12.36 -12.69 16.42
C ARG A 434 12.62 -14.02 17.14
N PRO A 435 13.52 -14.04 18.13
CA PRO A 435 13.68 -15.20 19.00
C PRO A 435 12.45 -15.37 19.89
N GLY A 436 12.25 -16.58 20.40
CA GLY A 436 11.17 -16.90 21.33
C GLY A 436 11.32 -18.30 21.89
N PHE A 437 10.47 -18.66 22.85
CA PHE A 437 10.62 -19.90 23.63
C PHE A 437 10.50 -21.17 22.77
N SER A 438 9.78 -21.08 21.66
CA SER A 438 9.34 -22.24 20.88
C SER A 438 10.38 -22.83 19.92
N LEU A 439 11.52 -22.14 19.68
CA LEU A 439 12.58 -22.58 18.78
C LEU A 439 13.96 -22.41 19.45
N PRO A 440 14.34 -23.29 20.39
CA PRO A 440 15.62 -23.20 21.09
C PRO A 440 16.82 -23.49 20.16
N ASP A 441 17.96 -22.87 20.45
CA ASP A 441 19.22 -23.19 19.75
C ASP A 441 19.81 -24.50 20.29
N ARG A 442 19.78 -25.58 19.48
CA ARG A 442 20.34 -26.88 19.87
C ARG A 442 21.86 -26.95 19.73
N THR A 443 22.50 -25.96 19.11
CA THR A 443 23.95 -25.96 18.88
C THR A 443 24.75 -25.41 20.06
N GLY A 444 24.09 -24.80 21.04
CA GLY A 444 24.73 -24.19 22.21
C GLY A 444 25.63 -22.98 21.87
N ARG A 445 25.57 -22.46 20.64
CA ARG A 445 26.24 -21.22 20.27
C ARG A 445 25.53 -20.05 20.94
N GLN A 446 26.28 -19.12 21.54
CA GLN A 446 25.67 -17.93 22.13
C GLN A 446 24.81 -17.21 21.07
N PRO A 447 23.59 -16.76 21.42
CA PRO A 447 22.81 -15.95 20.51
C PRO A 447 23.62 -14.72 20.13
N LEU A 448 23.87 -14.54 18.83
CA LEU A 448 24.49 -13.32 18.33
C LEU A 448 23.65 -12.13 18.83
N PRO A 449 24.27 -11.07 19.38
CA PRO A 449 23.56 -9.87 19.79
C PRO A 449 22.70 -9.39 18.62
N GLU A 450 21.49 -8.87 18.92
CA GLU A 450 20.57 -8.36 17.91
C GLU A 450 21.34 -7.51 16.90
N ALA A 451 21.46 -8.00 15.67
CA ALA A 451 22.22 -7.29 14.66
C ALA A 451 21.58 -5.92 14.44
N ASP A 452 22.36 -4.87 14.70
CA ASP A 452 22.02 -3.51 14.30
C ASP A 452 21.64 -3.54 12.81
N PRO A 453 20.47 -3.00 12.41
CA PRO A 453 20.12 -2.88 11.00
C PRO A 453 21.21 -2.20 10.16
N ALA A 454 22.06 -1.34 10.74
CA ALA A 454 23.24 -0.79 10.08
C ALA A 454 24.35 -1.84 9.84
N ALA A 455 24.51 -2.82 10.71
CA ALA A 455 25.48 -3.91 10.57
C ALA A 455 25.10 -4.91 9.46
N ARG A 456 23.81 -5.08 9.15
CA ARG A 456 23.36 -5.89 7.99
C ARG A 456 23.78 -5.30 6.62
N GLN A 457 24.02 -3.99 6.55
CA GLN A 457 24.61 -3.38 5.35
C GLN A 457 26.12 -3.65 5.25
N ALA A 458 26.81 -3.78 6.38
CA ALA A 458 28.26 -4.02 6.43
C ALA A 458 28.66 -5.49 6.26
N SER A 459 27.80 -6.45 6.62
CA SER A 459 28.12 -7.90 6.53
C SER A 459 27.92 -8.53 5.15
N ARG A 460 27.67 -7.73 4.11
CA ARG A 460 27.72 -8.19 2.71
C ARG A 460 29.17 -8.40 2.27
N SER A 461 29.89 -9.34 2.88
CA SER A 461 31.03 -10.01 2.24
C SER A 461 30.54 -11.07 1.25
N GLY A 462 29.51 -10.72 0.46
CA GLY A 462 29.20 -11.45 -0.77
C GLY A 462 30.28 -11.13 -1.82
N PRO A 463 30.32 -11.87 -2.94
CA PRO A 463 31.22 -11.51 -4.04
C PRO A 463 30.95 -10.06 -4.43
N VAL A 464 31.92 -9.19 -4.16
CA VAL A 464 31.89 -7.80 -4.61
C VAL A 464 31.99 -7.86 -6.12
N PHE A 465 30.92 -7.52 -6.81
CA PHE A 465 30.95 -7.33 -8.26
C PHE A 465 31.96 -6.22 -8.56
N ARG A 466 33.15 -6.59 -9.04
CA ARG A 466 34.25 -5.66 -9.37
C ARG A 466 34.09 -4.99 -10.74
N GLY A 467 32.92 -5.10 -11.36
CA GLY A 467 32.69 -4.67 -12.73
C GLY A 467 33.08 -5.74 -13.75
N PHE A 468 32.58 -5.58 -14.98
CA PHE A 468 33.15 -6.25 -16.15
C PHE A 468 34.35 -5.42 -16.60
N VAL A 469 35.48 -5.61 -15.93
CA VAL A 469 36.78 -5.12 -16.41
C VAL A 469 37.72 -6.31 -16.32
N ASP A 470 37.66 -7.16 -17.34
CA ASP A 470 38.73 -7.38 -18.31
C ASP A 470 38.15 -8.00 -19.59
#